data_AF-A0A137NZ66-F1
#
_entry.id   AF-A0A137NZ66-F1
#
_cell.length_a   1.000
_cell.length_b   1.000
_cell.length_c   1.000
_cell.angle_alpha   90.00
_cell.angle_beta   90.00
_cell.angle_gamma   90.00
#
_symmetry.space_group_name_H-M   'P 1'
#
loop_
_entity.id
_entity.type
_entity.pdbx_description
1 polymer ?
#
loop_
_entity_poly.entity_id
_entity_poly.type
_entity_poly.pdbx_seq_one_letter_code
_entity_poly.pdbx_strand_id
1 'polypeptide(L)'
;MGRKKQFLKVEGLNTYLSPFVLVYIERYLNNSKALLRENKLLKLEERNLTEITRAILLKKQFPGLGHPNTTEAQLLAQSLNLISKLNTLKQEAVKLQKLKYNSTDLNHEKELLELWNSFNPDEELSARISDQWKDLGFQGNDPATDFRGMGMLGLKNLLHFSTNYPELSKKVLKDSQDKKYWYPLAIVGINITSYCLDLLIEDSNLLNIHLFQNGISLEQFNEFYSYSMYKFNEYWLQSQLTPFLNDKPFTVMDFEQALELFKKREFNYLISGESTNLIDILANKSKKLN
;
A
#
# COMPACT_ATOMS: atom_id res chain seq x y z
N MET A 1 -22.41 17.92 -10.47
CA MET A 1 -21.12 18.64 -10.34
C MET A 1 -20.19 17.75 -9.53
N GLY A 2 -19.10 17.18 -10.08
CA GLY A 2 -18.21 16.35 -9.24
C GLY A 2 -17.17 15.44 -9.91
N ARG A 3 -17.14 15.26 -11.24
CA ARG A 3 -16.14 14.40 -11.92
C ARG A 3 -14.76 15.04 -12.17
N LYS A 4 -14.46 16.19 -11.58
CA LYS A 4 -13.22 16.97 -11.85
C LYS A 4 -12.05 16.70 -10.90
N LYS A 5 -12.16 15.77 -9.95
CA LYS A 5 -11.11 15.53 -8.93
C LYS A 5 -10.05 14.45 -9.25
N GLN A 6 -10.08 13.82 -10.44
CA GLN A 6 -9.19 12.67 -10.73
C GLN A 6 -8.04 12.97 -11.70
N PHE A 7 -7.84 14.22 -12.10
CA PHE A 7 -6.86 14.60 -13.11
C PHE A 7 -5.82 15.56 -12.52
N LEU A 8 -4.54 15.28 -12.75
CA LEU A 8 -3.43 16.10 -12.27
C LEU A 8 -3.22 17.29 -13.22
N LYS A 9 -3.40 18.52 -12.74
CA LYS A 9 -3.16 19.71 -13.57
C LYS A 9 -1.68 19.78 -13.95
N VAL A 10 -1.42 19.97 -15.22
CA VAL A 10 -0.06 20.06 -15.75
C VAL A 10 0.42 21.49 -15.59
N GLU A 11 1.50 21.71 -14.85
CA GLU A 11 2.04 23.06 -14.66
C GLU A 11 2.43 23.69 -16.01
N GLY A 12 2.05 24.94 -16.22
CA GLY A 12 2.34 25.66 -17.47
C GLY A 12 1.44 25.31 -18.66
N LEU A 13 0.52 24.35 -18.54
CA LEU A 13 -0.40 23.96 -19.61
C LEU A 13 -1.87 23.97 -19.15
N ASN A 14 -2.79 24.26 -20.07
CA ASN A 14 -4.23 24.08 -19.82
C ASN A 14 -4.65 22.63 -20.13
N THR A 15 -3.96 21.67 -19.53
CA THR A 15 -4.16 20.23 -19.73
C THR A 15 -4.00 19.51 -18.40
N TYR A 16 -4.60 18.31 -18.33
CA TYR A 16 -4.48 17.46 -17.16
C TYR A 16 -3.99 16.06 -17.54
N LEU A 17 -3.25 15.43 -16.64
CA LEU A 17 -2.79 14.05 -16.76
C LEU A 17 -3.74 13.12 -16.01
N SER A 18 -4.21 12.09 -16.72
CA SER A 18 -4.96 10.99 -16.13
C SER A 18 -4.01 10.02 -15.43
N PRO A 19 -4.31 9.58 -14.19
CA PRO A 19 -3.59 8.49 -13.51
C PRO A 19 -3.47 7.23 -14.38
N PHE A 20 -4.49 6.92 -15.18
CA PHE A 20 -4.47 5.78 -16.11
C PHE A 20 -3.44 5.96 -17.23
N VAL A 21 -3.24 7.19 -17.71
CA VAL A 21 -2.19 7.50 -18.69
C VAL A 21 -0.80 7.35 -18.07
N LEU A 22 -0.61 7.80 -16.82
CA LEU A 22 0.66 7.64 -16.10
C LEU A 22 1.03 6.17 -15.92
N VAL A 23 0.08 5.35 -15.51
CA VAL A 23 0.24 3.89 -15.42
C VAL A 23 0.58 3.29 -16.78
N TYR A 24 -0.09 3.72 -17.86
CA TYR A 24 0.22 3.24 -19.20
C TYR A 24 1.65 3.59 -19.63
N ILE A 25 2.10 4.82 -19.35
CA ILE A 25 3.47 5.27 -19.64
C ILE A 25 4.48 4.46 -18.81
N GLU A 26 4.23 4.27 -17.51
CA GLU A 26 5.10 3.50 -16.61
C GLU A 26 5.26 2.05 -17.09
N ARG A 27 4.15 1.38 -17.40
CA ARG A 27 4.14 0.05 -17.98
C ARG A 27 4.89 0.00 -19.32
N TYR A 28 4.68 1.00 -20.19
CA TYR A 28 5.40 1.07 -21.46
C TYR A 28 6.91 1.18 -21.25
N LEU A 29 7.36 2.01 -20.30
CA LEU A 29 8.78 2.15 -19.94
C LEU A 29 9.37 0.84 -19.39
N ASN A 30 8.62 0.13 -18.54
CA ASN A 30 9.03 -1.16 -17.97
C ASN A 30 9.20 -2.26 -19.04
N ASN A 31 8.38 -2.24 -20.09
CA ASN A 31 8.34 -3.31 -21.10
C ASN A 31 9.06 -2.96 -22.41
N SER A 32 9.44 -1.71 -22.63
CA SER A 32 10.04 -1.26 -23.90
C SER A 32 11.53 -1.61 -24.01
N LYS A 33 11.87 -2.57 -24.88
CA LYS A 33 13.26 -2.91 -25.25
C LYS A 33 14.07 -1.72 -25.78
N ALA A 34 13.40 -0.76 -26.43
CA ALA A 34 14.06 0.44 -26.97
C ALA A 34 14.41 1.50 -25.91
N LEU A 35 13.80 1.41 -24.72
CA LEU A 35 13.91 2.40 -23.64
C LEU A 35 14.56 1.83 -22.38
N LEU A 36 15.27 0.70 -22.49
CA LEU A 36 15.92 0.03 -21.33
C LEU A 36 16.88 0.97 -20.58
N ARG A 37 17.66 1.76 -21.33
CA ARG A 37 18.60 2.74 -20.74
C ARG A 37 17.83 3.80 -19.95
N GLU A 38 16.84 4.42 -20.58
CA GLU A 38 16.05 5.51 -19.97
C GLU A 38 15.28 5.01 -18.74
N ASN A 39 14.68 3.82 -18.82
CA ASN A 39 14.00 3.21 -17.67
C ASN A 39 14.96 2.92 -16.51
N LYS A 40 16.18 2.45 -16.79
CA LYS A 40 17.22 2.26 -15.77
C LYS A 40 17.60 3.59 -15.11
N LEU A 41 17.80 4.64 -15.90
CA LEU A 41 18.15 5.98 -15.40
C LEU A 41 17.04 6.59 -14.53
N LEU A 42 15.76 6.36 -14.86
CA LEU A 42 14.61 6.84 -14.06
C LEU A 42 14.53 6.24 -12.66
N LYS A 43 15.23 5.11 -12.43
CA LYS A 43 15.26 4.38 -11.16
C LYS A 43 16.50 4.71 -10.32
N LEU A 44 17.38 5.61 -10.75
CA LEU A 44 18.53 6.03 -9.97
C LEU A 44 18.14 7.10 -8.93
N GLU A 45 18.85 7.15 -7.79
CA GLU A 45 18.71 8.25 -6.82
C GLU A 45 19.04 9.59 -7.49
N GLU A 46 20.24 9.70 -8.07
CA GLU A 46 20.66 10.83 -8.88
C GLU A 46 20.30 10.62 -10.35
N ARG A 47 19.44 11.48 -10.89
CA ARG A 47 18.89 11.34 -12.25
C ARG A 47 18.62 12.68 -12.90
N ASN A 48 18.93 12.78 -14.20
CA ASN A 48 18.65 13.96 -15.00
C ASN A 48 17.37 13.76 -15.83
N LEU A 49 16.23 14.20 -15.28
CA LEU A 49 14.94 14.04 -15.95
C LEU A 49 14.87 14.76 -17.29
N THR A 50 15.58 15.88 -17.46
CA THR A 50 15.63 16.63 -18.73
C THR A 50 16.31 15.81 -19.82
N GLU A 51 17.46 15.21 -19.52
CA GLU A 51 18.18 14.35 -20.46
C GLU A 51 17.36 13.11 -20.82
N ILE A 52 16.76 12.45 -19.82
CA ILE A 52 15.92 11.27 -20.03
C ILE A 52 14.72 11.61 -20.91
N THR A 53 14.03 12.72 -20.62
CA THR A 53 12.89 13.19 -21.41
C THR A 53 13.31 13.42 -22.86
N ARG A 54 14.41 14.15 -23.09
CA ARG A 54 14.93 14.43 -24.44
C ARG A 54 15.28 13.14 -25.19
N ALA A 55 15.92 12.19 -24.52
CA ALA A 55 16.28 10.89 -25.11
C ALA A 55 15.03 10.12 -25.57
N ILE A 56 13.98 10.08 -24.75
CA ILE A 56 12.71 9.42 -25.12
C ILE A 56 12.05 10.12 -26.31
N LEU A 57 11.97 11.45 -26.30
CA LEU A 57 11.37 12.24 -27.38
C LEU A 57 12.07 11.97 -28.72
N LEU A 58 13.40 11.95 -28.74
CA LEU A 58 14.20 11.67 -29.93
C LEU A 58 14.01 10.23 -30.42
N LYS A 59 14.15 9.24 -29.51
CA LYS A 59 14.01 7.81 -29.85
C LYS A 59 12.62 7.45 -30.38
N LYS A 60 11.59 8.14 -29.90
CA LYS A 60 10.20 7.92 -30.29
C LYS A 60 9.70 8.90 -31.35
N GLN A 61 10.60 9.73 -31.88
CA GLN A 61 10.33 10.67 -32.98
C GLN A 61 9.13 11.58 -32.70
N PHE A 62 9.06 12.12 -31.48
CA PHE A 62 8.01 13.06 -31.10
C PHE A 62 8.12 14.37 -31.91
N PRO A 63 7.00 15.08 -32.14
CA PRO A 63 7.01 16.39 -32.78
C PRO A 63 7.98 17.36 -32.11
N GLY A 64 8.69 18.16 -32.91
CA GLY A 64 9.67 19.13 -32.42
C GLY A 64 11.02 18.54 -31.99
N LEU A 65 11.30 17.26 -32.27
CA LEU A 65 12.64 16.63 -32.14
C LEU A 65 13.32 16.88 -30.78
N GLY A 66 12.56 16.81 -29.69
CA GLY A 66 13.10 16.99 -28.33
C GLY A 66 13.22 18.44 -27.88
N HIS A 67 12.57 19.39 -28.56
CA HIS A 67 12.47 20.77 -28.10
C HIS A 67 11.63 20.84 -26.80
N PRO A 68 12.13 21.46 -25.72
CA PRO A 68 11.52 21.36 -24.38
C PRO A 68 10.17 22.09 -24.25
N ASN A 69 9.87 23.04 -25.14
CA ASN A 69 8.65 23.85 -25.06
C ASN A 69 7.47 23.26 -25.86
N THR A 70 7.61 22.09 -26.48
CA THR A 70 6.43 21.45 -27.07
C THR A 70 5.53 20.92 -25.96
N THR A 71 4.23 20.91 -26.22
CA THR A 71 3.23 20.38 -25.26
C THR A 71 3.55 18.94 -24.88
N GLU A 72 3.95 18.11 -25.85
CA GLU A 72 4.29 16.70 -25.64
C GLU A 72 5.53 16.54 -24.77
N ALA A 73 6.55 17.40 -24.96
CA ALA A 73 7.75 17.38 -24.14
C ALA A 73 7.46 17.73 -22.68
N GLN A 74 6.63 18.74 -22.44
CA GLN A 74 6.22 19.16 -21.11
C GLN A 74 5.35 18.09 -20.41
N LEU A 75 4.42 17.49 -21.13
CA LEU A 75 3.58 16.38 -20.63
C LEU A 75 4.42 15.16 -20.27
N LEU A 76 5.36 14.78 -21.14
CA LEU A 76 6.26 13.66 -20.88
C LEU A 76 7.16 13.97 -19.68
N ALA A 77 7.76 15.16 -19.60
CA ALA A 77 8.61 15.55 -18.47
C ALA A 77 7.87 15.44 -17.13
N GLN A 78 6.64 15.93 -17.05
CA GLN A 78 5.84 15.82 -15.83
C GLN A 78 5.44 14.38 -15.51
N SER A 79 5.11 13.58 -16.54
CA SER A 79 4.82 12.16 -16.37
C SER A 79 6.04 11.40 -15.83
N LEU A 80 7.22 11.66 -16.39
CA LEU A 80 8.47 11.03 -15.96
C LEU A 80 8.87 11.47 -14.55
N ASN A 81 8.62 12.72 -14.16
CA ASN A 81 8.81 13.17 -12.79
C ASN A 81 7.96 12.37 -11.79
N LEU A 82 6.66 12.19 -12.08
CA LEU A 82 5.75 11.41 -11.22
C LEU A 82 6.13 9.93 -11.17
N ILE A 83 6.40 9.31 -12.32
CA ILE A 83 6.86 7.91 -12.40
C ILE A 83 8.17 7.72 -11.64
N SER A 84 9.04 8.73 -11.68
CA SER A 84 10.30 8.67 -10.97
C SER A 84 10.14 8.81 -9.45
N LYS A 85 9.22 9.65 -8.97
CA LYS A 85 8.80 9.65 -7.55
C LYS A 85 8.23 8.30 -7.13
N LEU A 86 7.42 7.68 -7.99
CA LEU A 86 6.87 6.34 -7.74
C LEU A 86 7.99 5.29 -7.61
N ASN A 87 9.00 5.33 -8.49
CA ASN A 87 10.16 4.44 -8.39
C ASN A 87 10.94 4.64 -7.08
N THR A 88 11.09 5.89 -6.62
CA THR A 88 11.72 6.17 -5.32
C THR A 88 10.90 5.57 -4.17
N LEU A 89 9.56 5.71 -4.18
CA LEU A 89 8.69 5.07 -3.19
C LEU A 89 8.78 3.55 -3.22
N LYS A 90 8.79 2.92 -4.42
CA LYS A 90 8.99 1.46 -4.58
C LYS A 90 10.28 1.02 -3.89
N GLN A 91 11.37 1.76 -4.06
CA GLN A 91 12.67 1.46 -3.44
C GLN A 91 12.65 1.65 -1.92
N GLU A 92 12.02 2.71 -1.42
CA GLU A 92 11.87 2.97 0.01
C GLU A 92 11.08 1.86 0.70
N ALA A 93 9.95 1.45 0.13
CA ALA A 93 9.14 0.34 0.64
C ALA A 93 9.93 -0.97 0.67
N VAL A 94 10.65 -1.31 -0.41
CA VAL A 94 11.51 -2.49 -0.45
C VAL A 94 12.68 -2.41 0.54
N LYS A 95 13.22 -1.21 0.77
CA LYS A 95 14.28 -1.00 1.78
C LYS A 95 13.74 -1.30 3.19
N LEU A 96 12.54 -0.83 3.53
CA LEU A 96 11.89 -1.11 4.81
C LEU A 96 11.50 -2.59 4.94
N GLN A 97 11.04 -3.22 3.86
CA GLN A 97 10.75 -4.66 3.82
C GLN A 97 11.99 -5.50 4.14
N LYS A 98 13.15 -5.11 3.60
CA LYS A 98 14.43 -5.81 3.81
C LYS A 98 15.13 -5.43 5.12
N LEU A 99 14.76 -4.30 5.73
CA LEU A 99 15.30 -3.89 7.02
C LEU A 99 14.72 -4.81 8.10
N LYS A 100 15.54 -5.76 8.56
CA LYS A 100 15.15 -6.70 9.62
C LYS A 100 14.93 -5.94 10.92
N TYR A 101 13.92 -6.37 11.65
CA TYR A 101 13.75 -5.98 13.05
C TYR A 101 15.01 -6.33 13.85
N ASN A 102 15.41 -5.45 14.76
CA ASN A 102 16.60 -5.62 15.59
C ASN A 102 16.26 -5.25 17.03
N SER A 103 16.29 -6.23 17.94
CA SER A 103 15.97 -6.02 19.35
C SER A 103 17.02 -5.24 20.13
N THR A 104 18.21 -5.01 19.55
CA THR A 104 19.21 -4.11 20.15
C THR A 104 19.09 -2.67 19.64
N ASP A 105 18.21 -2.41 18.67
CA ASP A 105 17.95 -1.05 18.17
C ASP A 105 16.81 -0.43 18.97
N LEU A 106 17.12 0.65 19.69
CA LEU A 106 16.16 1.34 20.56
C LEU A 106 14.96 1.92 19.80
N ASN A 107 15.12 2.32 18.53
CA ASN A 107 14.01 2.82 17.75
C ASN A 107 13.08 1.68 17.32
N HIS A 108 13.63 0.52 16.96
CA HIS A 108 12.83 -0.64 16.60
C HIS A 108 12.03 -1.17 17.81
N GLU A 109 12.67 -1.27 18.98
CA GLU A 109 12.01 -1.65 20.23
C GLU A 109 10.93 -0.62 20.63
N LYS A 110 11.22 0.68 20.48
CA LYS A 110 10.23 1.74 20.72
C LYS A 110 8.99 1.58 19.83
N GLU A 111 9.17 1.39 18.51
CA GLU A 111 8.04 1.19 17.58
C GLU A 111 7.23 -0.08 17.91
N LEU A 112 7.89 -1.15 18.36
CA LEU A 112 7.21 -2.38 18.78
C LEU A 112 6.39 -2.18 20.07
N LEU A 113 6.93 -1.46 21.06
CA LEU A 113 6.20 -1.14 22.28
C LEU A 113 5.04 -0.17 22.03
N GLU A 114 5.23 0.82 21.14
CA GLU A 114 4.14 1.70 20.68
C GLU A 114 3.03 0.89 20.00
N LEU A 115 3.37 -0.14 19.22
CA LEU A 115 2.39 -1.04 18.62
C LEU A 115 1.55 -1.72 19.71
N TRP A 116 2.18 -2.30 20.73
CA TRP A 116 1.44 -2.91 21.85
C TRP A 116 0.49 -1.92 22.51
N ASN A 117 1.02 -0.78 22.95
CA ASN A 117 0.27 0.24 23.68
C ASN A 117 -0.90 0.81 22.86
N SER A 118 -0.75 0.88 21.53
CA SER A 118 -1.81 1.37 20.65
C SER A 118 -3.02 0.43 20.57
N PHE A 119 -2.81 -0.89 20.67
CA PHE A 119 -3.88 -1.88 20.68
C PHE A 119 -4.41 -2.16 22.10
N ASN A 120 -3.53 -2.20 23.10
CA ASN A 120 -3.81 -2.54 24.48
C ASN A 120 -3.38 -1.40 25.44
N PRO A 121 -4.03 -0.24 25.42
CA PRO A 121 -3.62 0.91 26.24
C PRO A 121 -3.75 0.69 27.75
N ASP A 122 -4.60 -0.27 28.16
CA ASP A 122 -4.91 -0.54 29.57
C ASP A 122 -4.09 -1.70 30.16
N GLU A 123 -3.24 -2.36 29.35
CA GLU A 123 -2.43 -3.49 29.76
C GLU A 123 -0.97 -3.28 29.37
N GLU A 124 -0.07 -3.21 30.35
CA GLU A 124 1.36 -3.13 30.09
C GLU A 124 1.94 -4.51 29.74
N LEU A 125 2.95 -4.52 28.86
CA LEU A 125 3.75 -5.72 28.62
C LEU A 125 4.54 -6.07 29.88
N SER A 126 4.36 -7.29 30.37
CA SER A 126 5.15 -7.87 31.47
C SER A 126 6.64 -7.98 31.15
N ALA A 127 6.96 -8.21 29.87
CA ALA A 127 8.31 -8.23 29.33
C ALA A 127 8.25 -8.06 27.80
N ARG A 128 9.38 -7.68 27.19
CA ARG A 128 9.54 -7.66 25.73
C ARG A 128 9.18 -9.01 25.11
N ILE A 129 9.67 -10.11 25.69
CA ILE A 129 9.33 -11.47 25.28
C ILE A 129 8.29 -12.00 26.26
N SER A 130 7.05 -12.15 25.83
CA SER A 130 5.94 -12.59 26.67
C SER A 130 4.85 -13.24 25.82
N ASP A 131 4.03 -14.10 26.44
CA ASP A 131 2.91 -14.74 25.74
C ASP A 131 1.81 -13.73 25.34
N GLN A 132 1.81 -12.53 25.92
CA GLN A 132 0.85 -11.46 25.63
C GLN A 132 0.83 -11.10 24.14
N TRP A 133 1.94 -11.22 23.41
CA TRP A 133 1.97 -10.99 21.97
C TRP A 133 1.03 -11.89 21.16
N LYS A 134 0.69 -13.08 21.68
CA LYS A 134 -0.28 -13.98 21.05
C LYS A 134 -1.69 -13.40 21.08
N ASP A 135 -2.00 -12.50 22.02
CA ASP A 135 -3.29 -11.84 22.10
C ASP A 135 -3.50 -10.84 20.96
N LEU A 136 -2.42 -10.23 20.45
CA LEU A 136 -2.43 -9.46 19.19
C LEU A 136 -2.37 -10.36 17.94
N GLY A 137 -2.23 -11.67 18.13
CA GLY A 137 -2.17 -12.65 17.05
C GLY A 137 -0.79 -12.84 16.43
N PHE A 138 0.31 -12.58 17.14
CA PHE A 138 1.64 -13.05 16.74
C PHE A 138 1.76 -14.58 16.95
N GLN A 139 2.67 -15.27 16.23
CA GLN A 139 2.77 -16.74 16.31
C GLN A 139 3.44 -17.20 17.62
N GLY A 140 4.36 -16.40 18.15
CA GLY A 140 5.16 -16.72 19.32
C GLY A 140 5.09 -15.65 20.41
N ASN A 141 5.96 -15.79 21.40
CA ASN A 141 6.16 -14.80 22.45
C ASN A 141 7.14 -13.68 22.07
N ASP A 142 7.72 -13.74 20.87
CA ASP A 142 8.61 -12.72 20.32
C ASP A 142 8.20 -12.34 18.88
N PRO A 143 7.58 -11.16 18.68
CA PRO A 143 7.19 -10.63 17.37
C PRO A 143 8.32 -10.53 16.35
N ALA A 144 9.59 -10.44 16.78
CA ALA A 144 10.74 -10.31 15.88
C ALA A 144 10.80 -11.44 14.85
N THR A 145 10.33 -12.63 15.22
CA THR A 145 10.33 -13.81 14.35
C THR A 145 9.28 -13.76 13.24
N ASP A 146 8.20 -13.00 13.43
CA ASP A 146 7.10 -12.88 12.48
C ASP A 146 7.39 -11.84 11.38
N PHE A 147 8.18 -10.80 11.69
CA PHE A 147 8.59 -9.78 10.72
C PHE A 147 9.66 -10.23 9.72
N ARG A 148 10.03 -11.52 9.65
CA ARG A 148 11.10 -12.00 8.76
C ARG A 148 10.87 -11.68 7.27
N GLY A 149 9.62 -11.77 6.81
CA GLY A 149 9.27 -11.53 5.41
C GLY A 149 9.12 -10.05 5.05
N MET A 150 8.51 -9.27 5.94
CA MET A 150 8.12 -7.87 5.68
C MET A 150 8.92 -6.83 6.48
N GLY A 151 9.88 -7.28 7.29
CA GLY A 151 10.79 -6.42 8.05
C GLY A 151 10.08 -5.32 8.84
N MET A 152 10.74 -4.16 8.91
CA MET A 152 10.19 -2.96 9.52
C MET A 152 8.96 -2.41 8.77
N LEU A 153 8.75 -2.74 7.49
CA LEU A 153 7.54 -2.31 6.78
C LEU A 153 6.29 -2.91 7.41
N GLY A 154 6.32 -4.21 7.78
CA GLY A 154 5.20 -4.88 8.45
C GLY A 154 4.87 -4.25 9.81
N LEU A 155 5.90 -3.98 10.63
CA LEU A 155 5.72 -3.30 11.92
C LEU A 155 5.13 -1.89 11.73
N LYS A 156 5.72 -1.09 10.83
CA LYS A 156 5.26 0.29 10.57
C LYS A 156 3.83 0.34 10.04
N ASN A 157 3.43 -0.62 9.20
CA ASN A 157 2.07 -0.71 8.70
C ASN A 157 1.07 -1.03 9.82
N LEU A 158 1.34 -2.05 10.64
CA LEU A 158 0.51 -2.38 11.81
C LEU A 158 0.39 -1.17 12.75
N LEU A 159 1.50 -0.52 13.06
CA LEU A 159 1.55 0.66 13.93
C LEU A 159 0.74 1.82 13.34
N HIS A 160 0.93 2.14 12.05
CA HIS A 160 0.16 3.18 11.38
C HIS A 160 -1.34 2.94 11.46
N PHE A 161 -1.79 1.69 11.26
CA PHE A 161 -3.21 1.37 11.36
C PHE A 161 -3.75 1.61 12.78
N SER A 162 -3.04 1.18 13.81
CA SER A 162 -3.50 1.32 15.18
C SER A 162 -3.42 2.75 15.71
N THR A 163 -2.40 3.52 15.33
CA THR A 163 -2.23 4.90 15.79
C THR A 163 -3.15 5.87 15.06
N ASN A 164 -3.34 5.71 13.75
CA ASN A 164 -4.13 6.65 12.95
C ASN A 164 -5.62 6.31 12.98
N TYR A 165 -5.96 5.04 13.24
CA TYR A 165 -7.34 4.54 13.28
C TYR A 165 -7.61 3.72 14.56
N PRO A 166 -7.48 4.31 15.77
CA PRO A 166 -7.55 3.59 17.05
C PRO A 166 -8.88 2.86 17.25
N GLU A 167 -10.01 3.49 16.94
CA GLU A 167 -11.33 2.85 17.11
C GLU A 167 -11.55 1.69 16.15
N LEU A 168 -11.09 1.83 14.89
CA LEU A 168 -11.19 0.75 13.91
C LEU A 168 -10.25 -0.39 14.23
N SER A 169 -9.01 -0.10 14.63
CA SER A 169 -8.02 -1.12 14.96
C SER A 169 -8.44 -1.94 16.18
N LYS A 170 -8.96 -1.29 17.23
CA LYS A 170 -9.54 -1.98 18.40
C LYS A 170 -10.76 -2.83 18.03
N LYS A 171 -11.64 -2.33 17.15
CA LYS A 171 -12.76 -3.13 16.63
C LYS A 171 -12.24 -4.36 15.88
N VAL A 172 -11.28 -4.18 14.96
CA VAL A 172 -10.71 -5.28 14.17
C VAL A 172 -10.01 -6.30 15.08
N LEU A 173 -9.31 -5.85 16.12
CA LEU A 173 -8.73 -6.74 17.14
C LEU A 173 -9.82 -7.56 17.85
N LYS A 174 -10.86 -6.89 18.35
CA LYS A 174 -12.00 -7.56 19.00
C LYS A 174 -12.68 -8.58 18.07
N ASP A 175 -12.92 -8.21 16.82
CA ASP A 175 -13.51 -9.10 15.81
C ASP A 175 -12.62 -10.32 15.55
N SER A 176 -11.29 -10.11 15.45
CA SER A 176 -10.31 -11.18 15.22
C SER A 176 -10.13 -12.14 16.41
N GLN A 177 -10.54 -11.72 17.60
CA GLN A 177 -10.50 -12.54 18.83
C GLN A 177 -11.82 -13.28 19.09
N ASP A 178 -12.89 -12.99 18.34
CA ASP A 178 -14.16 -13.67 18.48
C ASP A 178 -14.00 -15.17 18.16
N LYS A 179 -14.47 -16.04 19.06
CA LYS A 179 -14.30 -17.50 18.93
C LYS A 179 -14.83 -18.06 17.61
N LYS A 180 -15.86 -17.44 17.03
CA LYS A 180 -16.46 -17.88 15.77
C LYS A 180 -15.69 -17.39 14.55
N TYR A 181 -15.03 -16.23 14.67
CA TYR A 181 -14.40 -15.53 13.54
C TYR A 181 -12.89 -15.43 13.67
N TRP A 182 -12.32 -16.17 14.62
CA TRP A 182 -10.95 -15.98 15.07
C TRP A 182 -9.94 -16.03 13.93
N TYR A 183 -9.01 -15.08 13.91
CA TYR A 183 -7.82 -15.10 13.07
C TYR A 183 -6.67 -14.34 13.74
N PRO A 184 -5.40 -14.71 13.46
CA PRO A 184 -4.24 -14.06 14.07
C PRO A 184 -3.99 -12.67 13.46
N LEU A 185 -4.53 -11.60 14.07
CA LEU A 185 -4.51 -10.24 13.52
C LEU A 185 -3.14 -9.78 13.04
N ALA A 186 -2.08 -9.92 13.86
CA ALA A 186 -0.75 -9.47 13.48
C ALA A 186 -0.20 -10.20 12.25
N ILE A 187 -0.38 -11.52 12.18
CA ILE A 187 0.06 -12.32 11.02
C ILE A 187 -0.73 -12.00 9.78
N VAL A 188 -2.05 -11.81 9.91
CA VAL A 188 -2.89 -11.35 8.81
C VAL A 188 -2.44 -9.97 8.33
N GLY A 189 -2.20 -9.03 9.24
CA GLY A 189 -1.69 -7.70 8.90
C GLY A 189 -0.36 -7.74 8.17
N ILE A 190 0.60 -8.55 8.62
CA ILE A 190 1.89 -8.73 7.93
C ILE A 190 1.69 -9.30 6.52
N ASN A 191 0.76 -10.23 6.31
CA ASN A 191 0.43 -10.74 4.99
C ASN A 191 -0.25 -9.69 4.10
N ILE A 192 -1.10 -8.82 4.67
CA ILE A 192 -1.68 -7.68 3.96
C ILE A 192 -0.58 -6.68 3.56
N THR A 193 0.44 -6.46 4.39
CA THR A 193 1.62 -5.67 3.99
C THR A 193 2.29 -6.26 2.76
N SER A 194 2.50 -7.59 2.73
CA SER A 194 3.04 -8.28 1.54
C SER A 194 2.18 -8.02 0.32
N TYR A 195 0.87 -8.17 0.44
CA TYR A 195 -0.06 -7.90 -0.66
C TYR A 195 0.03 -6.46 -1.17
N CYS A 196 0.03 -5.47 -0.27
CA CYS A 196 0.18 -4.06 -0.67
C CYS A 196 1.52 -3.81 -1.38
N LEU A 197 2.59 -4.44 -0.91
CA LEU A 197 3.91 -4.33 -1.55
C LEU A 197 3.94 -4.99 -2.94
N ASP A 198 3.34 -6.17 -3.08
CA ASP A 198 3.20 -6.85 -4.38
C ASP A 198 2.40 -5.97 -5.35
N LEU A 199 1.31 -5.35 -4.89
CA LEU A 199 0.54 -4.41 -5.70
C LEU A 199 1.38 -3.20 -6.15
N LEU A 200 2.28 -2.72 -5.30
CA LEU A 200 3.17 -1.60 -5.59
C LEU A 200 4.25 -1.98 -6.62
N ILE A 201 4.76 -3.21 -6.55
CA ILE A 201 5.92 -3.66 -7.35
C ILE A 201 5.50 -4.33 -8.66
N GLU A 202 4.53 -5.24 -8.64
CA GLU A 202 4.24 -6.20 -9.72
C GLU A 202 3.29 -5.65 -10.81
N ASP A 203 3.41 -4.37 -11.16
CA ASP A 203 2.59 -3.70 -12.19
C ASP A 203 1.07 -3.86 -11.97
N SER A 204 0.63 -4.01 -10.71
CA SER A 204 -0.78 -3.91 -10.39
C SER A 204 -1.17 -2.42 -10.46
N ASN A 205 -1.95 -2.07 -11.48
CA ASN A 205 -2.26 -0.68 -11.77
C ASN A 205 -3.00 0.05 -10.63
N LEU A 206 -3.61 -0.69 -9.71
CA LEU A 206 -4.51 -0.16 -8.69
C LEU A 206 -3.84 0.77 -7.69
N LEU A 207 -2.80 0.28 -7.01
CA LEU A 207 -2.11 1.10 -6.02
C LEU A 207 -1.42 2.30 -6.68
N ASN A 208 -0.86 2.11 -7.87
CA ASN A 208 -0.26 3.20 -8.63
C ASN A 208 -1.30 4.27 -9.03
N ILE A 209 -2.52 3.89 -9.42
CA ILE A 209 -3.63 4.84 -9.67
C ILE A 209 -3.94 5.63 -8.41
N HIS A 210 -4.10 4.96 -7.26
CA HIS A 210 -4.36 5.63 -5.97
C HIS A 210 -3.25 6.64 -5.64
N LEU A 211 -1.99 6.25 -5.78
CA LEU A 211 -0.83 7.09 -5.51
C LEU A 211 -0.74 8.29 -6.46
N PHE A 212 -1.03 8.10 -7.75
CA PHE A 212 -1.07 9.22 -8.69
C PHE A 212 -2.24 10.19 -8.41
N GLN A 213 -3.34 9.71 -7.82
CA GLN A 213 -4.49 10.57 -7.49
C GLN A 213 -4.31 11.32 -6.18
N ASN A 214 -3.79 10.66 -5.15
CA ASN A 214 -3.80 11.16 -3.77
C ASN A 214 -2.42 11.60 -3.25
N GLY A 215 -1.36 11.30 -4.00
CA GLY A 215 0.02 11.63 -3.65
C GLY A 215 0.91 10.39 -3.61
N ILE A 216 2.16 10.57 -4.04
CA ILE A 216 3.16 9.50 -4.07
C ILE A 216 4.01 9.63 -2.80
N SER A 217 3.66 8.88 -1.76
CA SER A 217 4.37 8.87 -0.49
C SER A 217 4.17 7.55 0.26
N LEU A 218 5.06 7.28 1.22
CA LEU A 218 4.91 6.15 2.13
C LEU A 218 3.64 6.28 2.99
N GLU A 219 3.24 7.51 3.32
CA GLU A 219 1.96 7.76 4.01
C GLU A 219 0.77 7.24 3.21
N GLN A 220 0.69 7.54 1.91
CA GLN A 220 -0.41 7.06 1.06
C GLN A 220 -0.37 5.54 0.85
N PHE A 221 0.82 4.92 0.92
CA PHE A 221 0.96 3.47 0.97
C PHE A 221 0.38 2.91 2.29
N ASN A 222 0.71 3.53 3.42
CA ASN A 222 0.20 3.12 4.73
C ASN A 222 -1.32 3.30 4.85
N GLU A 223 -1.88 4.35 4.24
CA GLU A 223 -3.34 4.55 4.13
C GLU A 223 -4.02 3.44 3.34
N PHE A 224 -3.41 3.04 2.21
CA PHE A 224 -3.90 1.91 1.43
C PHE A 224 -3.82 0.59 2.22
N TYR A 225 -2.77 0.41 3.03
CA TYR A 225 -2.65 -0.72 3.96
C TYR A 225 -3.78 -0.71 5.01
N SER A 226 -4.00 0.40 5.71
CA SER A 226 -5.06 0.54 6.71
C SER A 226 -6.44 0.22 6.13
N TYR A 227 -6.72 0.72 4.92
CA TYR A 227 -7.92 0.39 4.18
C TYR A 227 -8.02 -1.12 3.89
N SER A 228 -6.95 -1.72 3.38
CA SER A 228 -6.90 -3.14 3.03
C SER A 228 -7.11 -4.02 4.25
N MET A 229 -6.52 -3.67 5.39
CA MET A 229 -6.68 -4.38 6.66
C MET A 229 -8.14 -4.35 7.15
N TYR A 230 -8.74 -3.16 7.20
CA TYR A 230 -10.15 -3.00 7.59
C TYR A 230 -11.08 -3.78 6.65
N LYS A 231 -10.84 -3.69 5.34
CA LYS A 231 -11.66 -4.36 4.32
C LYS A 231 -11.50 -5.87 4.34
N PHE A 232 -10.30 -6.37 4.63
CA PHE A 232 -10.08 -7.79 4.83
C PHE A 232 -10.87 -8.29 6.03
N ASN A 233 -10.88 -7.58 7.16
CA ASN A 233 -11.69 -7.94 8.32
C ASN A 233 -13.19 -8.01 7.97
N GLU A 234 -13.73 -7.01 7.28
CA GLU A 234 -15.14 -7.02 6.84
C GLU A 234 -15.43 -8.19 5.89
N TYR A 235 -14.53 -8.48 4.96
CA TYR A 235 -14.64 -9.62 4.06
C TYR A 235 -14.62 -10.96 4.82
N TRP A 236 -13.69 -11.09 5.76
CA TRP A 236 -13.57 -12.27 6.62
C TRP A 236 -14.86 -12.49 7.38
N LEU A 237 -15.37 -11.50 8.11
CA LEU A 237 -16.63 -11.62 8.85
C LEU A 237 -17.83 -11.96 7.94
N GLN A 238 -17.91 -11.35 6.75
CA GLN A 238 -18.98 -11.66 5.78
C GLN A 238 -18.92 -13.12 5.32
N SER A 239 -17.73 -13.68 5.11
CA SER A 239 -17.56 -15.08 4.71
C SER A 239 -18.09 -16.08 5.74
N GLN A 240 -18.22 -15.63 6.99
CA GLN A 240 -18.73 -16.42 8.11
C GLN A 240 -20.25 -16.37 8.22
N LEU A 241 -20.88 -15.30 7.71
CA LEU A 241 -22.33 -15.09 7.71
C LEU A 241 -22.99 -15.66 6.46
N THR A 242 -22.32 -15.51 5.31
CA THR A 242 -22.76 -16.03 4.03
C THR A 242 -21.60 -16.78 3.39
N PRO A 243 -21.51 -18.11 3.59
CA PRO A 243 -20.47 -18.93 2.98
C PRO A 243 -20.44 -18.73 1.46
N PHE A 244 -19.35 -18.14 0.94
CA PHE A 244 -19.24 -17.79 -0.47
C PHE A 244 -18.84 -18.99 -1.35
N LEU A 245 -18.21 -20.02 -0.77
CA LEU A 245 -17.74 -21.23 -1.43
C LEU A 245 -18.06 -22.46 -0.56
N ASN A 246 -18.59 -23.52 -1.18
CA ASN A 246 -18.77 -24.85 -0.59
C ASN A 246 -19.67 -24.95 0.66
N ASP A 247 -20.61 -24.01 0.85
CA ASP A 247 -21.57 -23.99 1.98
C ASP A 247 -20.91 -24.03 3.38
N LYS A 248 -19.62 -23.68 3.48
CA LYS A 248 -18.88 -23.64 4.74
C LYS A 248 -18.13 -22.31 4.93
N PRO A 249 -18.15 -21.75 6.14
CA PRO A 249 -17.40 -20.54 6.44
C PRO A 249 -15.89 -20.83 6.44
N PHE A 250 -15.07 -19.82 6.16
CA PHE A 250 -13.61 -19.97 6.23
C PHE A 250 -13.15 -20.26 7.66
N THR A 251 -12.14 -21.11 7.79
CA THR A 251 -11.39 -21.26 9.02
C THR A 251 -10.00 -20.66 8.85
N VAL A 252 -9.21 -20.59 9.91
CA VAL A 252 -7.81 -20.15 9.80
C VAL A 252 -6.98 -21.04 8.86
N MET A 253 -7.37 -22.30 8.66
CA MET A 253 -6.72 -23.17 7.67
C MET A 253 -6.96 -22.70 6.23
N ASP A 254 -8.03 -21.93 5.99
CA ASP A 254 -8.40 -21.41 4.68
C ASP A 254 -7.89 -19.98 4.45
N PHE A 255 -7.06 -19.45 5.36
CA PHE A 255 -6.62 -18.06 5.33
C PHE A 255 -6.01 -17.64 3.98
N GLU A 256 -5.08 -18.44 3.44
CA GLU A 256 -4.45 -18.13 2.16
C GLU A 256 -5.47 -18.07 1.02
N GLN A 257 -6.45 -18.98 1.00
CA GLN A 257 -7.51 -18.99 0.01
C GLN A 257 -8.44 -17.77 0.15
N ALA A 258 -8.83 -17.45 1.39
CA ALA A 258 -9.66 -16.28 1.69
C ALA A 258 -8.95 -14.99 1.28
N LEU A 259 -7.65 -14.89 1.56
CA LEU A 259 -6.81 -13.77 1.16
C LEU A 259 -6.76 -13.64 -0.37
N GLU A 260 -6.51 -14.72 -1.11
CA GLU A 260 -6.50 -14.69 -2.58
C GLU A 260 -7.85 -14.27 -3.19
N LEU A 261 -8.97 -14.71 -2.61
CA LEU A 261 -10.31 -14.31 -3.06
C LEU A 261 -10.61 -12.85 -2.73
N PHE A 262 -10.20 -12.40 -1.54
CA PHE A 262 -10.27 -11.00 -1.14
C PHE A 262 -9.49 -10.11 -2.12
N LYS A 263 -8.24 -10.47 -2.42
CA LYS A 263 -7.39 -9.74 -3.38
C LYS A 263 -8.11 -9.56 -4.71
N LYS A 264 -8.70 -10.63 -5.27
CA LYS A 264 -9.46 -10.58 -6.53
C LYS A 264 -10.72 -9.71 -6.44
N ARG A 265 -11.49 -9.82 -5.35
CA ARG A 265 -12.72 -9.06 -5.14
C ARG A 265 -12.44 -7.56 -5.03
N GLU A 266 -11.50 -7.18 -4.16
CA GLU A 266 -11.15 -5.77 -3.96
C GLU A 266 -10.47 -5.19 -5.20
N PHE A 267 -9.68 -5.99 -5.93
CA PHE A 267 -9.11 -5.57 -7.20
C PHE A 267 -10.21 -5.11 -8.18
N ASN A 268 -11.28 -5.91 -8.33
CA ASN A 268 -12.40 -5.57 -9.21
C ASN A 268 -13.19 -4.34 -8.71
N TYR A 269 -13.37 -4.21 -7.39
CA TYR A 269 -14.06 -3.06 -6.79
C TYR A 269 -13.32 -1.74 -7.02
N LEU A 270 -11.99 -1.73 -6.85
CA LEU A 270 -11.19 -0.51 -7.03
C LEU A 270 -11.09 -0.09 -8.50
N ILE A 271 -11.11 -1.03 -9.46
CA ILE A 271 -11.10 -0.72 -10.91
C ILE A 271 -12.43 -0.16 -11.41
N SER A 272 -13.56 -0.51 -10.80
CA SER A 272 -14.89 -0.09 -11.28
C SER A 272 -15.14 1.43 -11.20
N GLY A 273 -14.22 2.20 -10.61
CA GLY A 273 -14.27 3.65 -10.58
C GLY A 273 -15.17 4.22 -9.48
N GLU A 274 -15.70 3.36 -8.60
CA GLU A 274 -16.37 3.76 -7.35
C GLU A 274 -15.38 4.22 -6.26
N SER A 275 -14.10 4.40 -6.63
CA SER A 275 -12.99 4.78 -5.74
C SER A 275 -13.28 6.12 -5.04
N THR A 276 -13.87 6.01 -3.86
CA THR A 276 -13.97 7.06 -2.87
C THR A 276 -12.59 7.23 -2.25
N ASN A 277 -12.23 8.43 -1.83
CA ASN A 277 -11.01 8.67 -1.05
C ASN A 277 -10.95 7.68 0.13
N LEU A 278 -9.92 6.84 0.18
CA LEU A 278 -9.81 5.76 1.18
C LEU A 278 -9.84 6.31 2.61
N ILE A 279 -9.24 7.49 2.80
CA ILE A 279 -9.26 8.23 4.07
C ILE A 279 -10.70 8.59 4.45
N ASP A 280 -11.51 9.06 3.49
CA ASP A 280 -12.92 9.40 3.76
C ASP A 280 -13.72 8.13 4.14
N ILE A 281 -13.42 6.97 3.54
CA ILE A 281 -14.05 5.70 3.92
C ILE A 281 -13.71 5.36 5.37
N LEU A 282 -12.42 5.38 5.73
CA LEU A 282 -11.96 5.04 7.07
C LEU A 282 -12.50 6.04 8.10
N ALA A 283 -12.39 7.35 7.84
CA ALA A 283 -12.90 8.40 8.72
C ALA A 283 -14.41 8.29 8.95
N ASN A 284 -15.19 8.01 7.90
CA ASN A 284 -16.64 7.82 8.03
C ASN A 284 -16.99 6.55 8.83
N LYS A 285 -16.17 5.51 8.75
CA LYS A 285 -16.36 4.28 9.52
C LYS A 285 -15.98 4.48 10.99
N SER A 286 -14.86 5.13 11.29
CA SER A 286 -14.48 5.48 12.67
C SER A 286 -15.56 6.32 13.35
N LYS A 287 -16.12 7.33 12.66
CA LYS A 287 -17.21 8.17 13.19
C LYS A 287 -18.49 7.41 13.57
N LYS A 288 -18.75 6.24 12.98
CA LYS A 288 -19.94 5.42 13.28
C LYS A 288 -19.74 4.50 14.49
N LEU A 289 -18.51 4.38 14.99
CA LEU A 289 -18.18 3.58 16.17
C LEU A 289 -18.20 4.40 17.46
N ASN A 290 -18.17 5.74 17.34
CA ASN A 290 -18.38 6.72 18.41
C ASN A 290 -19.86 7.11 18.50
#